data_AF-A0A7J8YCT6-F1
#
_entry.id   AF-A0A7J8YCT6-F1
#
_cell.length_a   1.000
_cell.length_b   1.000
_cell.length_c   1.000
_cell.angle_alpha   90.00
_cell.angle_beta   90.00
_cell.angle_gamma   90.00
#
_symmetry.space_group_name_H-M   'P 1'
#
loop_
_entity.id
_entity.type
_entity.pdbx_description
1 polymer ?
#
loop_
_entity_poly.entity_id
_entity_poly.type
_entity_poly.pdbx_seq_one_letter_code
_entity_poly.pdbx_strand_id
1 'polypeptide(L)'
;MDVNGLITKVTWKIEVLSDVGSKSMGLNRQLTKVTWRIENFSSIKDYKLCSESFTVDDSKWQLIIYPRRNNAGFLSIFLRVADSATLPSGWSRYARFGLAVIDQFHRENSKTLVTMKEFTRSVTSWGFPSFLPLMNYTTQQEAISSMIHA
;
A
#
# COMPACT_ATOMS: atom_id res chain seq x y z
N MET A 1 25.87 -17.16 -5.15
CA MET A 1 25.83 -16.36 -3.91
C MET A 1 25.95 -14.91 -4.34
N ASP A 2 24.89 -14.15 -4.14
CA ASP A 2 24.81 -12.76 -4.58
C ASP A 2 25.31 -11.86 -3.46
N VAL A 3 26.31 -11.02 -3.76
CA VAL A 3 27.07 -10.20 -2.80
C VAL A 3 26.38 -8.88 -2.43
N ASN A 4 25.16 -8.65 -2.94
CA ASN A 4 24.41 -7.40 -2.72
C ASN A 4 23.19 -7.60 -1.83
N GLY A 5 23.33 -8.42 -0.78
CA GLY A 5 22.29 -8.83 0.17
C GLY A 5 21.64 -7.74 1.03
N LEU A 6 21.33 -6.56 0.47
CA LEU A 6 20.39 -5.62 1.09
C LEU A 6 18.97 -6.02 0.70
N ILE A 7 18.43 -6.97 1.47
CA ILE A 7 17.01 -7.33 1.49
C ILE A 7 16.23 -6.05 1.84
N THR A 8 15.68 -5.39 0.83
CA THR A 8 14.79 -4.23 1.00
C THR A 8 13.44 -4.73 1.50
N LYS A 9 13.31 -4.94 2.82
CA LYS A 9 12.03 -5.22 3.45
C LYS A 9 11.20 -3.93 3.46
N VAL A 10 10.46 -3.61 2.40
CA VAL A 10 9.48 -2.53 2.51
C VAL A 10 8.28 -3.06 3.29
N THR A 11 7.95 -2.43 4.41
CA THR A 11 6.74 -2.73 5.20
C THR A 11 5.68 -1.71 4.82
N TRP A 12 4.64 -2.16 4.14
CA TRP A 12 3.49 -1.31 3.86
C TRP A 12 2.60 -1.28 5.11
N LYS A 13 2.03 -0.13 5.47
CA LYS A 13 1.04 -0.04 6.57
C LYS A 13 -0.25 0.50 5.98
N ILE A 14 -1.32 -0.28 6.12
CA ILE A 14 -2.68 0.18 5.87
C ILE A 14 -3.34 0.39 7.20
N GLU A 15 -3.95 1.54 7.37
CA GLU A 15 -4.91 1.82 8.43
C GLU A 15 -6.26 1.89 7.75
N VAL A 16 -7.27 1.14 8.18
CA VAL A 16 -8.65 1.28 7.69
C VAL A 16 -9.51 1.72 8.88
N LEU A 17 -10.27 2.78 8.66
CA LEU A 17 -11.32 3.29 9.53
C LEU A 17 -12.63 3.11 8.76
N SER A 18 -13.46 2.16 9.18
CA SER A 18 -14.84 2.10 8.72
C SER A 18 -15.64 3.17 9.46
N ASP A 19 -16.37 3.99 8.71
CA ASP A 19 -17.49 4.75 9.28
C ASP A 19 -18.71 3.84 9.20
N VAL A 20 -18.91 3.05 10.25
CA VAL A 20 -20.13 2.25 10.36
C VAL A 20 -21.21 3.15 10.94
N GLY A 21 -22.02 3.70 10.05
CA GLY A 21 -23.40 4.03 10.38
C GLY A 21 -24.17 2.76 10.76
N SER A 22 -23.97 2.22 11.97
CA SER A 22 -24.91 1.30 12.59
C SER A 22 -24.81 1.38 14.12
N LYS A 23 -25.78 2.11 14.69
CA LYS A 23 -26.41 1.87 15.99
C LYS A 23 -25.58 1.04 16.99
N SER A 24 -24.55 1.65 17.53
CA SER A 24 -23.97 1.27 18.82
C SER A 24 -23.16 2.46 19.29
N MET A 25 -23.68 3.19 20.27
CA MET A 25 -22.89 4.13 21.06
C MET A 25 -21.76 3.34 21.72
N GLY A 26 -20.59 3.37 21.09
CA GLY A 26 -19.38 2.73 21.57
C GLY A 26 -18.20 3.24 20.76
N LEU A 27 -17.56 4.28 21.27
CA LEU A 27 -16.36 4.92 20.72
C LEU A 27 -15.16 3.98 20.82
N ASN A 28 -15.13 2.91 20.02
CA ASN A 28 -13.93 2.09 19.85
C ASN A 28 -13.60 2.02 18.36
N ARG A 29 -12.97 3.09 17.85
CA ARG A 29 -12.38 3.11 16.51
C ARG A 29 -11.21 2.13 16.48
N GLN A 30 -11.46 0.90 16.03
CA GLN A 30 -10.40 -0.09 15.95
C GLN A 30 -9.56 0.14 14.70
N LEU A 31 -8.36 0.66 14.91
CA LEU A 31 -7.38 0.87 13.85
C LEU A 31 -6.75 -0.48 13.48
N THR A 32 -7.16 -1.05 12.35
CA THR A 32 -6.53 -2.28 11.87
C THR A 32 -5.30 -1.95 11.03
N LYS A 33 -4.13 -2.45 11.46
CA LYS A 33 -2.86 -2.35 10.76
C LYS A 33 -2.59 -3.62 9.96
N VAL A 34 -2.53 -3.50 8.63
CA VAL A 34 -2.10 -4.60 7.75
C VAL A 34 -0.75 -4.29 7.14
N THR A 35 0.14 -5.28 7.15
CA THR A 35 1.46 -5.18 6.55
C THR A 35 1.67 -6.20 5.46
N TRP A 36 1.94 -5.68 4.27
CA TRP A 36 2.52 -6.45 3.17
C TRP A 36 4.03 -6.21 3.19
N ARG A 37 4.82 -7.26 2.99
CA ARG A 37 6.27 -7.16 2.82
C ARG A 37 6.61 -7.60 1.41
N ILE A 38 7.35 -6.76 0.71
CA ILE A 38 7.90 -7.06 -0.61
C ILE A 38 9.40 -7.15 -0.45
N GLU A 39 9.98 -8.24 -0.90
CA GLU A 39 11.41 -8.46 -0.90
C GLU A 39 11.99 -8.23 -2.29
N ASN A 40 13.26 -7.83 -2.35
CA ASN A 40 14.00 -7.61 -3.59
C ASN A 40 13.26 -6.66 -4.56
N PHE A 41 12.67 -5.58 -4.03
CA PHE A 41 11.80 -4.68 -4.79
C PHE A 41 12.48 -4.13 -6.06
N SER A 42 13.78 -3.83 -6.00
CA SER A 42 14.60 -3.35 -7.13
C SER A 42 14.67 -4.35 -8.29
N SER A 43 14.56 -5.65 -8.00
CA SER A 43 14.63 -6.72 -8.99
C SER A 43 13.29 -7.01 -9.67
N ILE A 44 12.20 -6.46 -9.16
CA ILE A 44 10.85 -6.72 -9.67
C ILE A 44 10.70 -6.10 -11.06
N LYS A 45 10.30 -6.94 -12.02
CA LYS A 45 10.02 -6.55 -13.41
C LYS A 45 8.52 -6.53 -13.71
N ASP A 46 7.70 -7.09 -12.82
CA ASP A 46 6.26 -7.13 -12.97
C ASP A 46 5.68 -5.72 -13.05
N TYR A 47 4.77 -5.55 -14.01
CA TYR A 47 4.01 -4.29 -14.15
C TYR A 47 3.13 -4.02 -12.92
N LYS A 48 2.64 -5.10 -12.28
CA LYS A 48 1.65 -5.07 -11.20
C LYS A 48 1.94 -6.17 -10.19
N LEU A 49 1.88 -5.82 -8.92
CA LEU A 49 1.91 -6.74 -7.80
C LEU A 49 0.60 -6.67 -7.02
N CYS A 50 0.12 -7.82 -6.53
CA CYS A 50 -1.02 -7.91 -5.65
C CYS A 50 -0.61 -8.58 -4.33
N SER A 51 -1.10 -8.06 -3.20
CA SER A 51 -0.97 -8.77 -1.92
C SER A 51 -1.92 -9.98 -1.87
N GLU A 52 -1.75 -10.83 -0.87
CA GLU A 52 -2.84 -11.68 -0.41
C GLU A 52 -4.04 -10.82 0.03
N SER A 53 -5.24 -11.40 -0.05
CA SER A 53 -6.44 -10.74 0.45
C SER A 53 -6.48 -10.79 1.98
N PHE A 54 -6.97 -9.72 2.60
CA PHE A 54 -7.13 -9.61 4.04
C PHE A 54 -8.49 -9.02 4.38
N THR A 55 -9.01 -9.32 5.57
CA THR A 55 -10.35 -8.86 5.98
C THR A 55 -10.24 -7.78 7.04
N VAL A 56 -10.96 -6.69 6.85
CA VAL A 56 -11.16 -5.63 7.86
C VAL A 56 -12.63 -5.24 7.82
N ASP A 57 -13.30 -5.27 8.97
CA ASP A 57 -14.72 -4.94 9.12
C ASP A 57 -15.60 -5.66 8.08
N ASP A 58 -15.48 -7.00 8.06
CA ASP A 58 -16.18 -7.92 7.15
C ASP A 58 -16.01 -7.65 5.65
N SER A 59 -15.05 -6.80 5.29
CA SER A 59 -14.74 -6.45 3.91
C SER A 59 -13.40 -7.05 3.53
N LYS A 60 -13.37 -7.79 2.41
CA LYS A 60 -12.13 -8.36 1.86
C LYS A 60 -11.43 -7.32 1.02
N TRP A 61 -10.22 -7.00 1.42
CA TRP A 61 -9.35 -6.01 0.80
C TRP A 61 -8.11 -6.65 0.20
N GLN A 62 -7.50 -5.97 -0.76
CA GLN A 62 -6.23 -6.36 -1.38
C GLN A 62 -5.44 -5.11 -1.74
N LEU A 63 -4.12 -5.13 -1.52
CA LEU A 63 -3.23 -4.09 -2.02
C LEU A 63 -2.80 -4.38 -3.44
N ILE A 64 -2.69 -3.31 -4.22
CA ILE A 64 -2.15 -3.34 -5.58
C ILE A 64 -1.05 -2.30 -5.68
N ILE A 65 0.11 -2.71 -6.18
CA ILE A 65 1.24 -1.83 -6.46
C ILE A 65 1.58 -1.92 -7.94
N TYR A 66 1.89 -0.78 -8.54
CA TYR A 66 2.50 -0.70 -9.86
C TYR A 66 3.91 -0.12 -9.69
N PRO A 67 4.96 -0.95 -9.69
CA PRO A 67 6.33 -0.52 -9.44
C PRO A 67 6.83 0.54 -10.39
N ARG A 68 6.43 0.45 -11.68
CA ARG A 68 6.83 1.35 -12.77
C ARG A 68 5.66 1.58 -13.71
N ARG A 69 4.63 2.27 -13.24
CA ARG A 69 3.48 2.56 -14.10
C ARG A 69 3.87 3.56 -15.20
N ASN A 70 3.81 3.10 -16.46
CA ASN A 70 3.83 3.92 -17.68
C ASN A 70 4.94 4.97 -17.77
N ASN A 71 6.19 4.64 -17.40
CA ASN A 71 7.34 5.56 -17.48
C ASN A 71 7.18 6.88 -16.70
N ALA A 72 6.19 7.00 -15.82
CA ALA A 72 5.91 8.24 -15.11
C ALA A 72 6.96 8.56 -14.03
N GLY A 73 7.88 7.64 -13.75
CA GLY A 73 8.90 7.81 -12.71
C GLY A 73 8.34 7.71 -11.29
N PHE A 74 7.11 7.23 -11.11
CA PHE A 74 6.50 7.02 -9.79
C PHE A 74 6.06 5.57 -9.60
N LEU A 75 6.18 5.14 -8.35
CA LEU A 75 5.45 4.03 -7.78
C LEU A 75 3.99 4.43 -7.55
N SER A 76 3.06 3.58 -7.97
CA SER A 76 1.64 3.69 -7.61
C SER A 76 1.23 2.65 -6.58
N ILE A 77 0.32 3.01 -5.65
CA ILE A 77 -0.28 2.09 -4.68
C ILE A 77 -1.80 2.31 -4.56
N PHE A 78 -2.55 1.21 -4.47
CA PHE A 78 -4.00 1.20 -4.39
C PHE A 78 -4.49 0.17 -3.37
N LEU A 79 -5.65 0.47 -2.76
CA LEU A 79 -6.48 -0.48 -2.05
C LEU A 79 -7.63 -0.91 -2.97
N ARG A 80 -7.98 -2.20 -2.98
CA ARG A 80 -9.09 -2.77 -3.78
C ARG A 80 -9.97 -3.66 -2.92
N VAL A 81 -11.27 -3.70 -3.22
CA VAL A 81 -12.20 -4.73 -2.72
C VAL A 81 -11.92 -6.04 -3.45
N ALA A 82 -11.38 -7.04 -2.76
CA ALA A 82 -10.79 -8.23 -3.36
C ALA A 82 -11.81 -9.15 -4.04
N ASP A 83 -13.01 -9.25 -3.46
CA ASP A 83 -14.11 -10.09 -3.91
C ASP A 83 -15.18 -9.30 -4.68
N SER A 84 -14.84 -8.10 -5.18
CA SER A 84 -15.76 -7.16 -5.84
C SER A 84 -16.58 -7.77 -6.98
N ALA A 85 -16.04 -8.78 -7.66
CA ALA A 85 -16.69 -9.47 -8.77
C ALA A 85 -17.81 -10.42 -8.33
N THR A 86 -17.80 -10.85 -7.07
CA THR A 86 -18.78 -11.79 -6.49
C THR A 86 -19.83 -11.11 -5.62
N LEU A 87 -19.63 -9.83 -5.31
CA LEU A 87 -20.58 -9.04 -4.50
C LEU A 87 -21.88 -8.75 -5.27
N PRO A 88 -23.03 -8.69 -4.57
CA PRO A 88 -24.33 -8.44 -5.19
C PRO A 88 -24.41 -7.05 -5.82
N SER A 89 -25.28 -6.87 -6.80
CA SER A 89 -25.51 -5.55 -7.40
C SER A 89 -25.90 -4.52 -6.34
N GLY A 90 -25.35 -3.31 -6.43
CA GLY A 90 -25.61 -2.22 -5.48
C GLY A 90 -24.76 -2.23 -4.21
N TRP A 91 -23.76 -3.12 -4.10
CA TRP A 91 -22.84 -3.07 -2.96
C TRP A 91 -22.06 -1.75 -2.89
N SER A 92 -21.85 -1.28 -1.66
CA SER A 92 -20.97 -0.14 -1.35
C SER A 92 -20.19 -0.41 -0.06
N ARG A 93 -18.97 0.13 0.01
CA ARG A 93 -18.09 0.11 1.19
C ARG A 93 -17.43 1.46 1.37
N TYR A 94 -17.69 2.13 2.49
CA TYR A 94 -16.96 3.33 2.88
C TYR A 94 -15.74 2.94 3.69
N ALA A 95 -14.58 3.47 3.31
CA ALA A 95 -13.34 3.29 4.05
C ALA A 95 -12.54 4.59 4.06
N ARG A 96 -12.14 5.02 5.25
CA ARG A 96 -11.03 5.96 5.41
C ARG A 96 -9.77 5.14 5.62
N PHE A 97 -8.76 5.33 4.78
CA PHE A 97 -7.56 4.52 4.89
C PHE A 97 -6.27 5.27 4.60
N GLY A 98 -5.21 4.83 5.27
CA GLY A 98 -3.82 5.24 5.03
C GLY A 98 -3.09 4.22 4.18
N LEU A 99 -2.25 4.67 3.26
CA LEU A 99 -1.28 3.84 2.54
C LEU A 99 0.11 4.40 2.83
N ALA A 100 1.02 3.54 3.29
CA ALA A 100 2.36 3.94 3.68
C ALA A 100 3.46 3.10 3.03
N VAL A 101 4.55 3.76 2.63
CA VAL A 101 5.88 3.14 2.50
C VAL A 101 6.68 3.46 3.73
N ILE A 102 7.12 2.41 4.40
CA ILE A 102 8.02 2.53 5.53
C ILE A 102 9.44 2.25 5.06
N ASP A 103 10.30 3.26 5.18
CA ASP A 103 11.74 3.09 5.18
C ASP A 103 12.14 2.50 6.54
N GLN A 104 12.78 1.33 6.52
CA GLN A 104 13.14 0.62 7.73
C GLN A 104 14.41 1.15 8.40
N PHE A 105 15.27 1.83 7.65
CA PHE A 105 16.54 2.37 8.14
C PHE A 105 16.39 3.82 8.59
N HIS A 106 15.58 4.59 7.85
CA HIS A 106 15.33 6.01 8.12
C HIS A 106 13.83 6.25 8.19
N ARG A 107 13.21 5.98 9.35
CA ARG A 107 11.74 6.03 9.47
C ARG A 107 11.15 7.39 9.14
N GLU A 108 11.90 8.46 9.35
CA GLU A 108 11.58 9.84 8.97
C GLU A 108 11.36 10.04 7.47
N ASN A 109 11.96 9.17 6.63
CA ASN A 109 11.75 9.17 5.17
C ASN A 109 10.51 8.37 4.75
N SER A 110 9.81 7.75 5.70
CA SER A 110 8.57 7.03 5.41
C SER A 110 7.48 7.98 4.94
N LYS A 111 6.76 7.59 3.89
CA LYS A 111 5.65 8.37 3.33
C LYS A 111 4.35 7.69 3.63
N THR A 112 3.40 8.42 4.20
CA THR A 112 2.02 7.97 4.41
C THR A 112 1.06 8.96 3.76
N LEU A 113 0.11 8.48 2.97
CA LEU A 113 -1.01 9.28 2.48
C LEU A 113 -2.32 8.67 2.95
N VAL A 114 -3.22 9.51 3.44
CA VAL A 114 -4.54 9.10 3.96
C VAL A 114 -5.63 9.65 3.06
N THR A 115 -6.66 8.86 2.81
CA THR A 115 -7.83 9.27 2.03
C THR A 115 -9.10 8.63 2.59
N MET A 116 -10.24 9.09 2.11
CA MET A 116 -11.54 8.46 2.38
C MET A 116 -12.23 8.20 1.05
N LYS A 117 -12.80 7.01 0.90
CA LYS A 117 -13.43 6.60 -0.34
C LYS A 117 -14.60 5.67 -0.13
N GLU A 118 -15.63 5.90 -0.94
CA GLU A 118 -16.66 4.92 -1.22
C GLU A 118 -16.23 4.02 -2.38
N PHE A 119 -16.16 2.72 -2.10
CA PHE A 119 -15.94 1.68 -3.09
C PHE A 119 -17.28 1.12 -3.53
N THR A 120 -17.45 0.97 -4.83
CA THR A 120 -18.68 0.48 -5.46
C THR A 120 -18.32 -0.43 -6.62
N ARG A 121 -19.34 -1.01 -7.28
CA ARG A 121 -19.15 -1.78 -8.51
C ARG A 121 -18.38 -1.01 -9.59
N SER A 122 -18.59 0.30 -9.70
CA SER A 122 -17.91 1.15 -10.68
C SER A 122 -16.53 1.61 -10.20
N VAL A 123 -16.28 1.59 -8.89
CA VAL A 123 -15.02 2.04 -8.28
C VAL A 123 -14.53 0.98 -7.29
N THR A 124 -13.95 -0.10 -7.82
CA THR A 124 -13.52 -1.24 -7.00
C THR A 124 -12.16 -1.03 -6.35
N SER A 125 -11.39 -0.04 -6.81
CA SER A 125 -10.06 0.29 -6.29
C SER A 125 -9.82 1.80 -6.23
N TRP A 126 -9.06 2.25 -5.24
CA TRP A 126 -8.68 3.65 -5.08
C TRP A 126 -7.32 3.78 -4.39
N GLY A 127 -6.61 4.87 -4.67
CA GLY A 127 -5.26 5.08 -4.17
C GLY A 127 -4.54 6.19 -4.91
N PHE A 128 -3.22 6.07 -4.97
CA PHE A 128 -2.32 7.15 -5.38
C PHE A 128 -1.47 6.71 -6.58
N PRO A 129 -1.77 7.21 -7.79
CA PRO A 129 -0.99 6.92 -8.98
C PRO A 129 0.47 7.41 -8.90
N SER A 130 0.71 8.53 -8.24
CA SER A 130 2.03 9.13 -8.05
C SER A 130 2.41 9.16 -6.58
N PHE A 131 2.49 7.98 -5.96
CA PHE A 131 2.72 7.87 -4.52
C PHE A 131 4.16 8.24 -4.16
N LEU A 132 5.14 7.69 -4.88
CA LEU A 132 6.55 7.88 -4.57
C LEU A 132 7.42 7.98 -5.83
N PRO A 133 8.28 9.01 -5.96
CA PRO A 133 9.19 9.12 -7.09
C PRO A 133 10.29 8.05 -7.02
N LEU A 134 10.54 7.33 -8.11
CA LEU A 134 11.53 6.25 -8.20
C LEU A 134 12.98 6.76 -8.28
N MET A 135 13.19 7.97 -8.81
CA MET A 135 14.52 8.62 -8.86
C MET A 135 15.12 8.76 -7.46
N ASN A 136 14.30 9.19 -6.49
CA ASN A 136 14.77 9.38 -5.11
C ASN A 136 15.16 8.07 -4.42
N TYR A 137 14.51 6.94 -4.75
CA TYR A 137 14.89 5.63 -4.19
C TYR A 137 16.25 5.15 -4.70
N THR A 138 16.52 5.34 -5.99
CA THR A 138 17.78 4.88 -6.59
C THR A 138 18.95 5.72 -6.05
N THR A 139 18.78 7.04 -5.98
CA THR A 139 19.81 7.96 -5.49
C THR A 139 20.00 7.88 -3.97
N GLN A 140 18.95 7.66 -3.17
CA GLN A 140 19.10 7.37 -1.73
C GLN A 140 19.80 6.02 -1.50
N GLN A 141 19.52 4.99 -2.31
CA GLN A 141 20.16 3.69 -2.21
C GLN A 141 21.66 3.77 -2.54
N GLU A 142 22.04 4.54 -3.56
CA GLU A 142 23.44 4.80 -3.91
C GLU A 142 24.18 5.58 -2.80
N ALA A 143 23.54 6.60 -2.22
CA ALA A 143 24.10 7.37 -1.11
C ALA A 143 24.32 6.53 0.15
N ILE A 144 23.36 5.66 0.50
CA ILE A 144 23.48 4.76 1.66
C ILE A 144 24.55 3.68 1.42
N SER A 145 24.65 3.15 0.20
CA SER A 145 25.69 2.18 -0.16
C SER A 145 27.09 2.79 -0.09
N SER A 146 27.23 4.08 -0.44
CA SER A 146 28.49 4.82 -0.36
C SER A 146 28.97 5.05 1.08
N MET A 147 28.05 5.32 2.01
CA MET A 147 28.40 5.57 3.42
C MET A 147 28.81 4.32 4.21
N ILE A 148 28.43 3.12 3.76
CA ILE A 148 28.79 1.86 4.43
C ILE A 148 30.17 1.35 3.98
N HIS A 149 30.66 1.81 2.82
CA HIS A 149 31.95 1.42 2.24
C HIS A 149 33.07 2.46 2.41
N ALA A 150 32.83 3.53 3.16
CA ALA A 150 33.82 4.54 3.56
C ALA A 150 34.27 4.31 5.01
#